data_AF-A0A3K0PFS2-F1
#
_entry.id   AF-A0A3K0PFS2-F1
#
_cell.length_a   1.000
_cell.length_b   1.000
_cell.length_c   1.000
_cell.angle_alpha   90.00
_cell.angle_beta   90.00
_cell.angle_gamma   90.00
#
_symmetry.space_group_name_H-M   'P 1'
#
loop_
_entity.id
_entity.type
_entity.pdbx_description
1 polymer ?
#
loop_
_entity_poly.entity_id
_entity_poly.type
_entity_poly.pdbx_seq_one_letter_code
_entity_poly.pdbx_strand_id
1 'polypeptide(L)'
;MSIRQNLLSGAEGGSSSKTHIPAMTIVGYNGRRGDGSLQSQGWTEISGGVFTPEPQSDGNGGYYLNIKKSGSSPWELKQTASIHPEDLIIQGGRLFCRFRLTGTVAEGRYAFAFYVKTTPAALPAGVTLASDGSANMNPMLMNFAVITKGGNISLCQHRGNNSGIMVEVANWGKFDNDWHTLELIYPGNNNVMVTPVLDGVNASPVSLSWSAAIVPKDTIYLTGITSGTVYTVDVAGFEGQIYRDSGEYTLTPADNGSSYFFPAGYHKGKINIPDAPFPQGFSVTISAQNASVTVHPESNAVLLQPPGGGEGYPADAVINSAVKLIQSGADGKTWVIA
;
A
#
# COMPACT_ATOMS: atom_id res chain seq x y z
N MET A 1 17.79 -11.41 -15.23
CA MET A 1 19.23 -11.43 -14.89
C MET A 1 19.35 -11.06 -13.43
N SER A 2 19.61 -12.04 -12.56
CA SER A 2 19.59 -11.88 -11.10
C SER A 2 20.94 -11.36 -10.65
N ILE A 3 20.98 -10.16 -10.06
CA ILE A 3 22.19 -9.64 -9.43
C ILE A 3 22.27 -10.31 -8.05
N ARG A 4 23.06 -11.39 -7.98
CA ARG A 4 23.52 -11.97 -6.71
C ARG A 4 24.51 -11.01 -6.08
N GLN A 5 24.21 -10.54 -4.88
CA GLN A 5 25.20 -9.93 -3.99
C GLN A 5 26.20 -11.00 -3.57
N ASN A 6 27.43 -10.90 -4.06
CA ASN A 6 28.59 -11.48 -3.42
C ASN A 6 29.15 -10.41 -2.48
N LEU A 7 29.13 -10.66 -1.16
CA LEU A 7 29.98 -9.94 -0.22
C LEU A 7 31.06 -10.88 0.31
N LEU A 8 32.30 -10.41 0.15
CA LEU A 8 33.56 -10.99 0.58
C LEU A 8 33.61 -11.16 2.09
N SER A 9 34.11 -12.31 2.54
CA SER A 9 34.54 -12.55 3.91
C SER A 9 35.93 -11.95 4.14
N GLY A 10 36.07 -11.16 5.20
CA GLY A 10 37.30 -10.58 5.71
C GLY A 10 37.06 -9.97 7.10
N ALA A 11 38.01 -10.16 8.02
CA ALA A 11 37.80 -10.21 9.47
C ALA A 11 37.89 -8.88 10.25
N GLU A 12 37.38 -8.94 11.48
CA GLU A 12 37.68 -8.17 12.71
C GLU A 12 37.31 -6.67 12.85
N GLY A 13 36.54 -6.38 13.91
CA GLY A 13 36.72 -5.18 14.75
C GLY A 13 36.12 -3.85 14.28
N GLY A 14 34.80 -3.78 14.11
CA GLY A 14 34.10 -2.49 13.95
C GLY A 14 32.59 -2.65 14.12
N SER A 15 31.97 -1.81 14.96
CA SER A 15 30.52 -1.61 14.95
C SER A 15 30.16 -1.02 13.58
N SER A 16 29.76 -1.87 12.65
CA SER A 16 29.28 -1.42 11.35
C SER A 16 27.83 -0.98 11.51
N SER A 17 27.61 0.32 11.39
CA SER A 17 26.28 0.91 11.25
C SER A 17 25.54 0.20 10.11
N LYS A 18 24.38 -0.41 10.42
CA LYS A 18 23.55 -1.10 9.41
C LYS A 18 22.35 -0.24 9.04
N THR A 19 21.87 -0.40 7.81
CA THR A 19 20.58 0.15 7.38
C THR A 19 19.57 -0.99 7.25
N HIS A 20 18.52 -0.93 8.04
CA HIS A 20 17.39 -1.86 8.00
C HIS A 20 16.28 -1.28 7.15
N ILE A 21 15.77 -2.08 6.21
CA ILE A 21 14.67 -1.69 5.31
C ILE A 21 13.67 -2.85 5.31
N PRO A 22 12.38 -2.60 5.54
CA PRO A 22 11.35 -3.63 5.43
C PRO A 22 11.32 -4.25 4.03
N ALA A 23 11.14 -5.56 3.98
CA ALA A 23 11.00 -6.30 2.75
C ALA A 23 9.60 -6.10 2.17
N MET A 24 9.53 -5.79 0.87
CA MET A 24 8.27 -5.65 0.15
C MET A 24 8.38 -6.10 -1.30
N THR A 25 7.22 -6.42 -1.87
CA THR A 25 7.04 -6.60 -3.30
C THR A 25 6.23 -5.45 -3.85
N ILE A 26 6.71 -4.90 -4.96
CA ILE A 26 6.08 -3.80 -5.67
C ILE A 26 5.62 -4.31 -7.03
N VAL A 27 4.35 -4.07 -7.36
CA VAL A 27 3.71 -4.46 -8.62
C VAL A 27 2.86 -3.32 -9.15
N GLY A 28 2.56 -3.35 -10.45
CA GLY A 28 1.67 -2.42 -11.13
C GLY A 28 2.38 -1.51 -12.13
N TYR A 29 1.80 -0.34 -12.34
CA TYR A 29 2.26 0.69 -13.26
C TYR A 29 2.79 1.91 -12.50
N ASN A 30 3.96 2.38 -12.87
CA ASN A 30 4.53 3.63 -12.40
C ASN A 30 5.04 4.43 -13.59
N GLY A 31 4.36 5.52 -13.93
CA GLY A 31 4.71 6.34 -15.08
C GLY A 31 6.07 7.04 -14.99
N ARG A 32 6.71 7.06 -13.81
CA ARG A 32 8.09 7.56 -13.66
C ARG A 32 9.15 6.51 -13.98
N ARG A 33 8.77 5.25 -14.23
CA ARG A 33 9.70 4.18 -14.57
C ARG A 33 9.86 4.03 -16.07
N GLY A 34 11.12 4.05 -16.51
CA GLY A 34 11.50 3.73 -17.88
C GLY A 34 10.81 4.62 -18.92
N ASP A 35 10.31 3.98 -19.97
CA ASP A 35 9.62 4.62 -21.09
C ASP A 35 8.10 4.77 -20.87
N GLY A 36 7.61 4.44 -19.68
CA GLY A 36 6.18 4.46 -19.37
C GLY A 36 5.37 3.37 -20.08
N SER A 37 6.00 2.42 -20.79
CA SER A 37 5.27 1.30 -21.41
C SER A 37 4.86 0.26 -20.38
N LEU A 38 3.76 -0.43 -20.66
CA LEU A 38 3.22 -1.50 -19.79
C LEU A 38 4.12 -2.75 -19.83
N GLN A 39 4.61 -3.11 -21.01
CA GLN A 39 5.42 -4.31 -21.22
C GLN A 39 6.77 -4.22 -20.50
N SER A 40 7.42 -3.05 -20.49
CA SER A 40 8.66 -2.84 -19.74
C SER A 40 8.48 -2.96 -18.22
N GLN A 41 7.23 -2.84 -17.75
CA GLN A 41 6.83 -2.93 -16.35
C GLN A 41 6.16 -4.27 -16.00
N GLY A 42 6.24 -5.27 -16.89
CA GLY A 42 5.84 -6.64 -16.62
C GLY A 42 4.34 -6.93 -16.77
N TRP A 43 3.58 -6.06 -17.43
CA TRP A 43 2.20 -6.35 -17.84
C TRP A 43 2.21 -7.24 -19.10
N THR A 44 1.57 -8.41 -19.02
CA THR A 44 1.73 -9.46 -20.04
C THR A 44 0.48 -9.72 -20.86
N GLU A 45 -0.71 -9.49 -20.30
CA GLU A 45 -1.98 -9.61 -21.03
C GLU A 45 -2.65 -8.24 -21.08
N ILE A 46 -2.68 -7.67 -22.28
CA ILE A 46 -3.15 -6.32 -22.57
C ILE A 46 -4.13 -6.42 -23.74
N SER A 47 -5.38 -5.99 -23.57
CA SER A 47 -6.42 -6.15 -24.60
C SER A 47 -7.54 -5.11 -24.50
N GLY A 48 -8.40 -5.03 -25.53
CA GLY A 48 -9.66 -4.28 -25.53
C GLY A 48 -9.55 -2.75 -25.40
N GLY A 49 -8.33 -2.20 -25.45
CA GLY A 49 -8.05 -0.78 -25.33
C GLY A 49 -6.85 -0.34 -26.15
N VAL A 50 -6.68 0.98 -26.26
CA VAL A 50 -5.46 1.66 -26.68
C VAL A 50 -4.83 2.23 -25.41
N PHE A 51 -3.56 1.90 -25.20
CA PHE A 51 -2.80 2.23 -24.00
C PHE A 51 -1.55 3.01 -24.43
N THR A 52 -1.57 4.32 -24.24
CA THR A 52 -0.54 5.21 -24.78
C THR A 52 0.18 5.91 -23.63
N PRO A 53 1.48 5.69 -23.44
CA PRO A 53 2.29 6.50 -22.53
C PRO A 53 2.39 7.92 -23.09
N GLU A 54 1.97 8.91 -22.32
CA GLU A 54 2.05 10.32 -22.66
C GLU A 54 2.89 11.08 -21.62
N PRO A 55 3.75 12.03 -22.02
CA PRO A 55 4.62 12.74 -21.08
C PRO A 55 3.84 13.47 -19.98
N GLN A 56 4.35 13.42 -18.74
CA GLN A 56 3.80 14.27 -17.68
C GLN A 56 4.17 15.74 -17.91
N SER A 57 3.23 16.63 -17.60
CA SER A 57 3.39 18.09 -17.73
C SER A 57 3.97 18.77 -16.49
N ASP A 58 4.33 18.00 -15.46
CA ASP A 58 4.74 18.53 -14.14
C ASP A 58 6.22 18.89 -14.03
N GLY A 59 6.99 18.78 -15.13
CA GLY A 59 8.41 19.13 -15.18
C GLY A 59 9.36 18.09 -14.56
N ASN A 60 8.85 17.02 -13.95
CA ASN A 60 9.66 15.99 -13.29
C ASN A 60 9.95 14.77 -14.20
N GLY A 61 9.70 14.89 -15.51
CA GLY A 61 9.90 13.81 -16.49
C GLY A 61 8.92 12.63 -16.36
N GLY A 62 9.10 11.58 -17.15
CA GLY A 62 8.21 10.41 -17.12
C GLY A 62 6.84 10.64 -17.78
N TYR A 63 5.91 9.72 -17.52
CA TYR A 63 4.69 9.53 -18.30
C TYR A 63 3.44 9.36 -17.42
N TYR A 64 2.27 9.52 -18.00
CA TYR A 64 1.04 8.86 -17.56
C TYR A 64 0.57 7.92 -18.68
N LEU A 65 -0.23 6.93 -18.34
CA LEU A 65 -0.83 6.03 -19.30
C LEU A 65 -2.23 6.55 -19.67
N ASN A 66 -2.40 6.98 -20.91
CA ASN A 66 -3.73 7.26 -21.49
C ASN A 66 -4.39 5.95 -21.90
N ILE A 67 -5.55 5.65 -21.31
CA ILE A 67 -6.31 4.42 -21.54
C ILE A 67 -7.64 4.77 -22.20
N LYS A 68 -7.81 4.30 -23.45
CA LYS A 68 -9.03 4.45 -24.23
C LYS A 68 -9.57 3.07 -24.58
N LYS A 69 -10.83 2.79 -24.27
CA LYS A 69 -11.49 1.55 -24.74
C LYS A 69 -11.47 1.49 -26.26
N SER A 70 -11.22 0.31 -26.82
CA SER A 70 -11.32 0.03 -28.25
C SER A 70 -12.27 -1.14 -28.51
N GLY A 71 -13.21 -0.96 -29.43
CA GLY A 71 -14.21 -1.97 -29.76
C GLY A 71 -15.24 -2.23 -28.64
N SER A 72 -15.87 -3.41 -28.70
CA SER A 72 -17.00 -3.78 -27.84
C SER A 72 -16.59 -4.54 -26.57
N SER A 73 -15.39 -5.13 -26.52
CA SER A 73 -14.91 -5.83 -25.32
C SER A 73 -14.38 -4.86 -24.27
N PRO A 74 -14.51 -5.14 -22.96
CA PRO A 74 -13.80 -4.37 -21.93
C PRO A 74 -12.30 -4.32 -22.24
N TRP A 75 -11.64 -3.21 -21.92
CA TRP A 75 -10.18 -3.18 -21.93
C TRP A 75 -9.65 -3.88 -20.68
N GLU A 76 -8.52 -4.54 -20.79
CA GLU A 76 -7.95 -5.38 -19.73
C GLU A 76 -6.43 -5.22 -19.67
N LEU A 77 -5.91 -5.14 -18.45
CA LEU A 77 -4.50 -5.16 -18.11
C LEU A 77 -4.30 -6.16 -16.98
N LYS A 78 -3.47 -7.17 -17.22
CA LYS A 78 -3.12 -8.16 -16.19
C LYS A 78 -1.62 -8.25 -16.02
N GLN A 79 -1.21 -8.27 -14.76
CA GLN A 79 0.13 -8.58 -14.33
C GLN A 79 0.07 -9.78 -13.38
N THR A 80 0.40 -10.94 -13.92
CA THR A 80 0.58 -12.16 -13.14
C THR A 80 1.91 -12.03 -12.40
N ALA A 81 1.86 -11.83 -11.10
CA ALA A 81 3.06 -11.79 -10.28
C ALA A 81 2.88 -12.78 -9.12
N SER A 82 3.96 -13.38 -8.63
CA SER A 82 3.97 -14.24 -7.44
C SER A 82 3.76 -13.38 -6.18
N ILE A 83 2.61 -12.73 -6.12
CA ILE A 83 2.33 -11.67 -5.15
C ILE A 83 1.94 -12.23 -3.80
N HIS A 84 1.53 -13.50 -3.68
CA HIS A 84 0.92 -14.06 -2.47
C HIS A 84 -0.09 -13.06 -1.89
N PRO A 85 -1.24 -12.86 -2.57
CA PRO A 85 -2.16 -11.79 -2.21
C PRO A 85 -2.48 -11.71 -0.72
N GLU A 86 -2.60 -12.85 -0.06
CA GLU A 86 -2.84 -13.01 1.38
C GLU A 86 -1.86 -12.22 2.27
N ASP A 87 -0.65 -11.94 1.80
CA ASP A 87 0.31 -11.11 2.53
C ASP A 87 -0.21 -9.68 2.75
N LEU A 88 -1.13 -9.18 1.91
CA LEU A 88 -1.79 -7.89 2.15
C LEU A 88 -2.51 -7.85 3.50
N ILE A 89 -3.10 -8.96 3.95
CA ILE A 89 -3.79 -9.02 5.23
C ILE A 89 -2.92 -9.60 6.34
N ILE A 90 -1.92 -10.43 6.03
CA ILE A 90 -0.98 -10.97 7.03
C ILE A 90 0.04 -9.89 7.42
N GLN A 91 0.77 -9.38 6.43
CA GLN A 91 1.86 -8.43 6.62
C GLN A 91 1.43 -6.99 6.43
N GLY A 92 0.36 -6.73 5.70
CA GLY A 92 -0.06 -5.38 5.37
C GLY A 92 0.43 -4.97 3.99
N GLY A 93 0.07 -3.75 3.61
CA GLY A 93 0.40 -3.23 2.30
C GLY A 93 -0.37 -1.97 1.96
N ARG A 94 -0.21 -1.56 0.72
CA ARG A 94 -0.82 -0.36 0.18
C ARG A 94 -1.09 -0.54 -1.30
N LEU A 95 -2.27 -0.14 -1.76
CA LEU A 95 -2.47 0.19 -3.17
C LEU A 95 -2.41 1.71 -3.29
N PHE A 96 -1.73 2.22 -4.31
CA PHE A 96 -1.80 3.61 -4.73
C PHE A 96 -2.28 3.71 -6.15
N CYS A 97 -3.18 4.65 -6.44
CA CYS A 97 -3.53 5.03 -7.79
C CYS A 97 -3.60 6.55 -7.90
N ARG A 98 -3.00 7.12 -8.94
CA ARG A 98 -3.21 8.52 -9.33
C ARG A 98 -3.81 8.53 -10.72
N PHE A 99 -5.01 9.07 -10.86
CA PHE A 99 -5.77 9.02 -12.09
C PHE A 99 -6.49 10.34 -12.37
N ARG A 100 -6.91 10.55 -13.62
CA ARG A 100 -7.93 11.53 -13.98
C ARG A 100 -8.87 10.95 -15.02
N LEU A 101 -10.09 11.46 -15.05
CA LEU A 101 -11.12 11.03 -16.00
C LEU A 101 -11.27 12.09 -17.09
N THR A 102 -11.50 11.68 -18.33
CA THR A 102 -11.83 12.60 -19.42
C THR A 102 -13.24 12.35 -19.94
N GLY A 103 -14.01 13.43 -20.12
CA GLY A 103 -15.36 13.42 -20.67
C GLY A 103 -16.35 14.16 -19.79
N THR A 104 -17.63 14.01 -20.10
CA THR A 104 -18.74 14.61 -19.34
C THR A 104 -19.33 13.59 -18.37
N VAL A 105 -19.74 14.07 -17.19
CA VAL A 105 -20.42 13.26 -16.16
C VAL A 105 -21.59 12.47 -16.77
N ALA A 106 -21.68 11.19 -16.42
CA ALA A 106 -22.77 10.30 -16.80
C ALA A 106 -23.00 9.27 -15.69
N GLU A 107 -24.23 9.24 -15.15
CA GLU A 107 -24.60 8.36 -14.05
C GLU A 107 -24.35 6.88 -14.39
N GLY A 108 -23.75 6.16 -13.46
CA GLY A 108 -23.46 4.73 -13.61
C GLY A 108 -22.32 4.41 -14.59
N ARG A 109 -21.66 5.41 -15.19
CA ARG A 109 -20.54 5.17 -16.10
C ARG A 109 -19.30 4.75 -15.31
N TYR A 110 -18.70 3.64 -15.73
CA TYR A 110 -17.44 3.15 -15.17
C TYR A 110 -16.26 3.92 -15.75
N ALA A 111 -15.25 4.14 -14.90
CA ALA A 111 -13.91 4.51 -15.34
C ALA A 111 -13.05 3.24 -15.47
N PHE A 112 -12.78 2.59 -14.34
CA PHE A 112 -12.03 1.34 -14.27
C PHE A 112 -12.37 0.57 -12.99
N ALA A 113 -12.04 -0.70 -12.97
CA ALA A 113 -12.08 -1.56 -11.79
C ALA A 113 -10.76 -2.31 -11.64
N PHE A 114 -10.41 -2.65 -10.41
CA PHE A 114 -9.21 -3.39 -10.09
C PHE A 114 -9.48 -4.52 -9.11
N TYR A 115 -8.82 -5.64 -9.37
CA TYR A 115 -9.08 -6.91 -8.71
C TYR A 115 -7.81 -7.64 -8.34
N VAL A 116 -7.86 -8.29 -7.19
CA VAL A 116 -6.90 -9.30 -6.74
C VAL A 116 -7.68 -10.38 -6.02
N LYS A 117 -7.77 -11.54 -6.69
CA LYS A 117 -8.44 -12.73 -6.16
C LYS A 117 -7.46 -13.60 -5.39
N THR A 118 -7.91 -14.11 -4.25
CA THR A 118 -7.22 -15.18 -3.50
C THR A 118 -8.09 -16.44 -3.47
N THR A 119 -7.69 -17.44 -2.67
CA THR A 119 -8.45 -18.66 -2.43
C THR A 119 -8.86 -18.76 -0.96
N PRO A 120 -9.96 -19.45 -0.63
CA PRO A 120 -10.35 -19.65 0.77
C PRO A 120 -9.26 -20.33 1.60
N ALA A 121 -8.49 -21.25 1.00
CA ALA A 121 -7.41 -21.97 1.68
C ALA A 121 -6.16 -21.11 1.96
N ALA A 122 -6.00 -19.98 1.26
CA ALA A 122 -4.90 -19.05 1.47
C ALA A 122 -5.20 -18.02 2.59
N LEU A 123 -6.46 -17.92 3.03
CA LEU A 123 -6.81 -17.03 4.14
C LEU A 123 -6.27 -17.60 5.47
N PRO A 124 -5.70 -16.77 6.35
CA PRO A 124 -5.27 -17.20 7.67
C PRO A 124 -6.42 -17.79 8.50
N ALA A 125 -6.11 -18.73 9.38
CA ALA A 125 -7.11 -19.36 10.24
C ALA A 125 -7.88 -18.30 11.07
N GLY A 126 -9.21 -18.43 11.11
CA GLY A 126 -10.10 -17.50 11.82
C GLY A 126 -10.42 -16.20 11.08
N VAL A 127 -9.76 -15.92 9.94
CA VAL A 127 -10.08 -14.76 9.11
C VAL A 127 -11.31 -15.04 8.25
N THR A 128 -12.27 -14.11 8.29
CA THR A 128 -13.48 -14.17 7.47
C THR A 128 -13.64 -12.85 6.71
N LEU A 129 -13.86 -12.94 5.39
CA LEU A 129 -14.23 -11.79 4.57
C LEU A 129 -15.76 -11.61 4.56
N ALA A 130 -16.22 -10.36 4.41
CA ALA A 130 -17.64 -10.07 4.28
C ALA A 130 -18.25 -10.81 3.08
N SER A 131 -19.40 -11.45 3.26
CA SER A 131 -20.13 -12.14 2.20
C SER A 131 -21.62 -11.82 2.32
N ASP A 132 -22.29 -11.67 1.18
CA ASP A 132 -23.75 -11.51 1.12
C ASP A 132 -24.48 -12.83 0.78
N GLY A 133 -23.75 -13.94 0.76
CA GLY A 133 -24.29 -15.27 0.48
C GLY A 133 -24.67 -15.52 -0.98
N SER A 134 -24.31 -14.65 -1.91
CA SER A 134 -24.56 -14.90 -3.34
C SER A 134 -23.79 -16.13 -3.83
N ALA A 135 -24.32 -16.82 -4.84
CA ALA A 135 -23.64 -17.95 -5.46
C ALA A 135 -22.40 -17.51 -6.26
N ASN A 136 -21.45 -18.43 -6.47
CA ASN A 136 -20.27 -18.27 -7.33
C ASN A 136 -19.32 -17.11 -6.94
N MET A 137 -19.31 -16.73 -5.67
CA MET A 137 -18.40 -15.71 -5.18
C MET A 137 -17.00 -16.26 -4.89
N ASN A 138 -16.01 -15.39 -4.94
CA ASN A 138 -14.62 -15.69 -4.60
C ASN A 138 -14.09 -14.66 -3.58
N PRO A 139 -13.19 -15.03 -2.66
CA PRO A 139 -12.58 -14.08 -1.75
C PRO A 139 -11.66 -13.13 -2.52
N MET A 140 -11.83 -11.83 -2.30
CA MET A 140 -11.05 -10.79 -2.96
C MET A 140 -10.30 -9.94 -1.93
N LEU A 141 -9.03 -9.69 -2.23
CA LEU A 141 -8.22 -8.74 -1.46
C LEU A 141 -8.15 -7.37 -2.14
N MET A 142 -8.56 -7.30 -3.41
CA MET A 142 -9.01 -6.07 -4.07
C MET A 142 -10.23 -6.38 -4.93
N ASN A 143 -11.28 -5.57 -4.84
CA ASN A 143 -12.49 -5.69 -5.65
C ASN A 143 -13.19 -4.35 -5.75
N PHE A 144 -12.50 -3.33 -6.22
CA PHE A 144 -13.04 -1.96 -6.25
C PHE A 144 -13.14 -1.41 -7.67
N ALA A 145 -14.03 -0.47 -7.86
CA ALA A 145 -14.26 0.22 -9.12
C ALA A 145 -14.45 1.73 -8.88
N VAL A 146 -13.95 2.53 -9.81
CA VAL A 146 -14.28 3.95 -9.93
C VAL A 146 -15.46 4.08 -10.90
N ILE A 147 -16.55 4.63 -10.40
CA ILE A 147 -17.83 4.76 -11.09
C ILE A 147 -18.47 6.10 -10.74
N THR A 148 -19.22 6.69 -11.66
CA THR A 148 -20.03 7.86 -11.34
C THR A 148 -21.31 7.46 -10.62
N LYS A 149 -21.57 8.03 -9.45
CA LYS A 149 -22.81 7.86 -8.70
C LYS A 149 -23.32 9.16 -8.12
N GLY A 150 -24.60 9.48 -8.31
CA GLY A 150 -25.19 10.75 -7.88
C GLY A 150 -24.46 11.97 -8.43
N GLY A 151 -23.84 11.87 -9.61
CA GLY A 151 -22.98 12.90 -10.19
C GLY A 151 -21.58 13.06 -9.56
N ASN A 152 -21.20 12.21 -8.61
CA ASN A 152 -19.88 12.18 -8.00
C ASN A 152 -18.96 11.17 -8.68
N ILE A 153 -17.64 11.33 -8.54
CA ILE A 153 -16.69 10.23 -8.76
C ILE A 153 -16.68 9.40 -7.48
N SER A 154 -17.05 8.13 -7.58
CA SER A 154 -17.23 7.25 -6.43
C SER A 154 -16.35 6.02 -6.49
N LEU A 155 -15.80 5.65 -5.34
CA LEU A 155 -15.17 4.36 -5.12
C LEU A 155 -16.25 3.37 -4.67
N CYS A 156 -16.49 2.34 -5.47
CA CYS A 156 -17.42 1.26 -5.16
C CYS A 156 -16.69 -0.06 -4.96
N GLN A 157 -17.17 -0.89 -4.03
CA GLN A 157 -16.75 -2.27 -3.88
C GLN A 157 -17.68 -3.20 -4.67
N HIS A 158 -17.10 -4.08 -5.47
CA HIS A 158 -17.80 -5.08 -6.25
C HIS A 158 -18.12 -6.31 -5.39
N ARG A 159 -19.37 -6.45 -4.95
CA ARG A 159 -19.81 -7.52 -4.04
C ARG A 159 -20.59 -8.62 -4.77
N GLY A 160 -21.60 -9.20 -4.13
CA GLY A 160 -22.55 -10.13 -4.73
C GLY A 160 -23.85 -9.43 -5.13
N ASN A 161 -24.84 -10.23 -5.54
CA ASN A 161 -26.10 -9.71 -6.06
C ASN A 161 -27.04 -9.26 -4.92
N ASN A 162 -26.95 -9.87 -3.75
CA ASN A 162 -27.88 -9.63 -2.63
C ASN A 162 -27.63 -8.29 -1.92
N SER A 163 -26.39 -7.81 -1.96
CA SER A 163 -25.99 -6.52 -1.37
C SER A 163 -25.89 -5.38 -2.40
N GLY A 164 -26.20 -5.66 -3.67
CA GLY A 164 -25.93 -4.80 -4.81
C GLY A 164 -24.53 -5.03 -5.37
N ILE A 165 -24.43 -5.13 -6.70
CA ILE A 165 -23.18 -5.51 -7.38
C ILE A 165 -22.07 -4.48 -7.17
N MET A 166 -22.41 -3.19 -7.09
CA MET A 166 -21.45 -2.10 -6.85
C MET A 166 -21.92 -1.24 -5.67
N VAL A 167 -21.35 -1.43 -4.50
CA VAL A 167 -21.69 -0.69 -3.27
C VAL A 167 -20.72 0.46 -3.10
N GLU A 168 -21.22 1.70 -2.99
CA GLU A 168 -20.37 2.87 -2.74
C GLU A 168 -19.78 2.80 -1.32
N VAL A 169 -18.47 3.04 -1.21
CA VAL A 169 -17.75 3.01 0.06
C VAL A 169 -17.06 4.34 0.38
N ALA A 170 -16.79 5.15 -0.63
CA ALA A 170 -16.28 6.51 -0.52
C ALA A 170 -16.50 7.26 -1.86
N ASN A 171 -16.34 8.58 -1.88
CA ASN A 171 -16.37 9.37 -3.10
C ASN A 171 -15.42 10.59 -3.02
N TRP A 172 -14.96 11.06 -4.18
CA TRP A 172 -14.11 12.25 -4.33
C TRP A 172 -14.92 13.56 -4.41
N GLY A 173 -16.25 13.47 -4.28
CA GLY A 173 -17.16 14.58 -4.57
C GLY A 173 -17.55 14.66 -6.04
N LYS A 174 -18.01 15.84 -6.47
CA LYS A 174 -18.59 16.07 -7.80
C LYS A 174 -17.62 15.67 -8.91
N PHE A 175 -18.17 15.15 -10.01
CA PHE A 175 -17.37 14.84 -11.18
C PHE A 175 -16.66 16.07 -11.74
N ASP A 176 -15.35 15.90 -11.97
CA ASP A 176 -14.49 16.80 -12.71
C ASP A 176 -13.51 15.98 -13.59
N ASN A 177 -12.54 16.68 -14.19
CA ASN A 177 -11.50 16.07 -15.03
C ASN A 177 -10.10 16.26 -14.43
N ASP A 178 -10.02 16.59 -13.14
CA ASP A 178 -8.78 16.85 -12.43
C ASP A 178 -8.10 15.54 -11.99
N TRP A 179 -6.85 15.65 -11.55
CA TRP A 179 -6.10 14.53 -11.01
C TRP A 179 -6.56 14.23 -9.58
N HIS A 180 -6.94 12.98 -9.36
CA HIS A 180 -7.24 12.42 -8.04
C HIS A 180 -6.23 11.35 -7.64
N THR A 181 -6.12 11.12 -6.34
CA THR A 181 -5.41 9.99 -5.76
C THR A 181 -6.36 9.07 -4.99
N LEU A 182 -6.02 7.79 -5.02
CA LEU A 182 -6.58 6.73 -4.21
C LEU A 182 -5.43 6.03 -3.50
N GLU A 183 -5.59 5.81 -2.21
CA GLU A 183 -4.84 4.80 -1.48
C GLU A 183 -5.78 3.80 -0.84
N LEU A 184 -5.39 2.52 -0.81
CA LEU A 184 -6.00 1.52 0.04
C LEU A 184 -4.94 1.03 1.01
N ILE A 185 -5.10 1.34 2.29
CA ILE A 185 -4.15 0.98 3.33
C ILE A 185 -4.61 -0.34 3.98
N TYR A 186 -3.74 -1.35 3.89
CA TYR A 186 -3.94 -2.65 4.52
C TYR A 186 -3.10 -2.71 5.80
N PRO A 187 -3.74 -2.78 6.98
CA PRO A 187 -3.01 -2.73 8.25
C PRO A 187 -2.22 -4.01 8.59
N GLY A 188 -2.47 -5.12 7.89
CA GLY A 188 -1.86 -6.41 8.22
C GLY A 188 -2.45 -7.04 9.49
N ASN A 189 -1.72 -7.97 10.10
CA ASN A 189 -2.11 -8.65 11.35
C ASN A 189 -3.46 -9.37 11.23
N ASN A 190 -3.69 -10.01 10.08
CA ASN A 190 -4.91 -10.73 9.72
C ASN A 190 -6.17 -9.84 9.68
N ASN A 191 -5.99 -8.52 9.63
CA ASN A 191 -7.10 -7.57 9.60
C ASN A 191 -7.63 -7.39 8.17
N VAL A 192 -8.94 -7.49 8.03
CA VAL A 192 -9.66 -7.41 6.76
C VAL A 192 -10.28 -6.04 6.52
N MET A 193 -10.12 -5.10 7.45
CA MET A 193 -10.58 -3.71 7.32
C MET A 193 -9.50 -2.90 6.60
N VAL A 194 -9.83 -2.43 5.40
CA VAL A 194 -8.96 -1.61 4.56
C VAL A 194 -9.41 -0.17 4.66
N THR A 195 -8.48 0.77 4.76
CA THR A 195 -8.81 2.20 4.83
C THR A 195 -8.59 2.85 3.47
N PRO A 196 -9.65 3.32 2.79
CA PRO A 196 -9.50 4.14 1.59
C PRO A 196 -9.03 5.54 1.98
N VAL A 197 -8.11 6.10 1.20
CA VAL A 197 -7.66 7.49 1.31
C VAL A 197 -7.87 8.15 -0.05
N LEU A 198 -8.73 9.15 -0.10
CA LEU A 198 -9.12 9.84 -1.33
C LEU A 198 -8.57 11.26 -1.26
N ASP A 199 -7.68 11.63 -2.19
CA ASP A 199 -7.00 12.94 -2.19
C ASP A 199 -6.35 13.29 -0.84
N GLY A 200 -5.77 12.29 -0.18
CA GLY A 200 -5.14 12.43 1.14
C GLY A 200 -6.10 12.44 2.33
N VAL A 201 -7.41 12.30 2.11
CA VAL A 201 -8.43 12.26 3.16
C VAL A 201 -8.84 10.81 3.45
N ASN A 202 -8.68 10.39 4.70
CA ASN A 202 -9.12 9.07 5.15
C ASN A 202 -10.65 8.95 5.10
N ALA A 203 -11.15 7.92 4.43
CA ALA A 203 -12.54 7.49 4.51
C ALA A 203 -12.72 6.45 5.64
N SER A 204 -13.98 6.12 5.93
CA SER A 204 -14.30 5.04 6.87
C SER A 204 -13.71 3.71 6.38
N PRO A 205 -13.07 2.92 7.26
CA PRO A 205 -12.58 1.60 6.90
C PRO A 205 -13.68 0.69 6.35
N VAL A 206 -13.35 -0.07 5.31
CA VAL A 206 -14.24 -1.00 4.63
C VAL A 206 -13.71 -2.43 4.77
N SER A 207 -14.59 -3.38 5.11
CA SER A 207 -14.22 -4.79 5.10
C SER A 207 -13.96 -5.27 3.67
N LEU A 208 -12.87 -6.01 3.48
CA LEU A 208 -12.69 -6.88 2.32
C LEU A 208 -13.85 -7.87 2.24
N SER A 209 -14.18 -8.26 1.00
CA SER A 209 -15.38 -9.04 0.74
C SER A 209 -15.16 -10.13 -0.29
N TRP A 210 -16.08 -11.08 -0.27
CA TRP A 210 -16.33 -11.94 -1.41
C TRP A 210 -16.90 -11.11 -2.58
N SER A 211 -16.63 -11.54 -3.81
CA SER A 211 -17.13 -10.90 -5.02
C SER A 211 -17.53 -11.94 -6.06
N ALA A 212 -18.57 -11.65 -6.84
CA ALA A 212 -18.98 -12.45 -7.99
C ALA A 212 -18.12 -12.20 -9.26
N ALA A 213 -17.12 -11.30 -9.19
CA ALA A 213 -16.28 -10.98 -10.33
C ALA A 213 -15.50 -12.21 -10.84
N ILE A 214 -15.54 -12.44 -12.15
CA ILE A 214 -14.80 -13.51 -12.83
C ILE A 214 -13.43 -12.95 -13.22
N VAL A 215 -12.44 -13.22 -12.38
CA VAL A 215 -11.07 -12.68 -12.53
C VAL A 215 -10.03 -13.78 -12.30
N PRO A 216 -8.83 -13.67 -12.92
CA PRO A 216 -7.74 -14.59 -12.67
C PRO A 216 -7.26 -14.53 -11.22
N LYS A 217 -6.77 -15.65 -10.70
CA LYS A 217 -6.15 -15.74 -9.37
C LYS A 217 -4.73 -15.15 -9.40
N ASP A 218 -4.23 -14.71 -8.25
CA ASP A 218 -2.82 -14.32 -8.05
C ASP A 218 -2.33 -13.28 -9.08
N THR A 219 -3.23 -12.39 -9.49
CA THR A 219 -3.00 -11.46 -10.60
C THR A 219 -3.50 -10.08 -10.18
N ILE A 220 -2.67 -9.06 -10.40
CA ILE A 220 -3.16 -7.68 -10.38
C ILE A 220 -3.90 -7.46 -11.70
N TYR A 221 -5.20 -7.21 -11.61
CA TYR A 221 -6.07 -7.05 -12.78
C TYR A 221 -6.72 -5.68 -12.77
N LEU A 222 -6.50 -4.88 -13.81
CA LEU A 222 -7.12 -3.58 -14.04
C LEU A 222 -7.95 -3.64 -15.32
N THR A 223 -9.19 -3.16 -15.30
CA THR A 223 -10.13 -3.35 -16.42
C THR A 223 -11.14 -2.22 -16.55
N GLY A 224 -11.63 -2.01 -17.76
CA GLY A 224 -12.79 -1.18 -18.03
C GLY A 224 -14.12 -1.82 -17.63
N ILE A 225 -14.10 -3.04 -17.06
CA ILE A 225 -15.18 -3.86 -16.49
C ILE A 225 -16.34 -4.25 -17.43
N THR A 226 -16.76 -3.37 -18.34
CA THR A 226 -17.97 -3.52 -19.14
C THR A 226 -17.72 -3.41 -20.64
N SER A 227 -18.59 -4.05 -21.42
CA SER A 227 -18.65 -3.88 -22.88
C SER A 227 -19.21 -2.50 -23.27
N GLY A 228 -19.97 -1.86 -22.38
CA GLY A 228 -20.52 -0.53 -22.57
C GLY A 228 -19.47 0.59 -22.59
N THR A 229 -19.95 1.83 -22.72
CA THR A 229 -19.10 3.02 -22.69
C THR A 229 -18.50 3.24 -21.31
N VAL A 230 -17.20 3.52 -21.29
CA VAL A 230 -16.42 3.89 -20.10
C VAL A 230 -15.74 5.24 -20.33
N TYR A 231 -15.30 5.89 -19.26
CA TYR A 231 -14.46 7.08 -19.40
C TYR A 231 -13.11 6.73 -20.03
N THR A 232 -12.54 7.70 -20.74
CA THR A 232 -11.09 7.69 -20.98
C THR A 232 -10.40 8.01 -19.66
N VAL A 233 -9.37 7.26 -19.32
CA VAL A 233 -8.67 7.37 -18.03
C VAL A 233 -7.20 7.63 -18.29
N ASP A 234 -6.64 8.63 -17.62
CA ASP A 234 -5.20 8.77 -17.51
C ASP A 234 -4.75 8.23 -16.16
N VAL A 235 -3.71 7.41 -16.14
CA VAL A 235 -3.15 6.82 -14.93
C VAL A 235 -1.68 7.21 -14.83
N ALA A 236 -1.33 8.04 -13.85
CA ALA A 236 0.07 8.41 -13.57
C ALA A 236 0.81 7.32 -12.77
N GLY A 237 0.06 6.56 -11.97
CA GLY A 237 0.56 5.42 -11.21
C GLY A 237 -0.60 4.56 -10.74
N PHE A 238 -0.39 3.25 -10.72
CA PHE A 238 -1.25 2.24 -10.12
C PHE A 238 -0.31 1.18 -9.53
N GLU A 239 0.05 1.32 -8.26
CA GLU A 239 1.16 0.58 -7.66
C GLU A 239 0.70 -0.12 -6.39
N GLY A 240 0.81 -1.46 -6.37
CA GLY A 240 0.59 -2.29 -5.20
C GLY A 240 1.91 -2.55 -4.49
N GLN A 241 1.96 -2.22 -3.21
CA GLN A 241 3.03 -2.54 -2.27
C GLN A 241 2.52 -3.61 -1.31
N ILE A 242 3.14 -4.79 -1.33
CA ILE A 242 2.80 -5.92 -0.48
C ILE A 242 3.98 -6.16 0.45
N TYR A 243 3.77 -6.05 1.75
CA TYR A 243 4.86 -6.27 2.71
C TYR A 243 5.15 -7.75 2.84
N ARG A 244 6.42 -8.09 3.04
CA ARG A 244 6.89 -9.48 3.18
C ARG A 244 7.38 -9.78 4.59
N ASP A 245 7.47 -8.75 5.41
CA ASP A 245 7.70 -8.83 6.84
C ASP A 245 6.76 -7.87 7.56
N SER A 246 6.77 -7.93 8.89
CA SER A 246 5.96 -7.07 9.73
C SER A 246 6.54 -5.67 9.88
N GLY A 247 7.77 -5.40 9.39
CA GLY A 247 8.47 -4.14 9.61
C GLY A 247 8.74 -3.86 11.09
N GLU A 248 8.75 -4.91 11.91
CA GLU A 248 9.01 -4.82 13.34
C GLU A 248 10.46 -5.17 13.62
N TYR A 249 11.18 -4.26 14.28
CA TYR A 249 12.56 -4.47 14.70
C TYR A 249 12.68 -4.28 16.20
N THR A 250 13.32 -5.23 16.88
CA THR A 250 13.69 -5.07 18.28
C THR A 250 15.14 -4.63 18.36
N LEU A 251 15.39 -3.52 19.07
CA LEU A 251 16.73 -2.97 19.20
C LEU A 251 17.64 -3.94 19.98
N THR A 252 18.91 -3.97 19.59
CA THR A 252 19.97 -4.69 20.29
C THR A 252 21.18 -3.78 20.50
N PRO A 253 22.06 -4.06 21.48
CA PRO A 253 23.27 -3.25 21.68
C PRO A 253 24.18 -3.15 20.44
N ALA A 254 24.07 -4.09 19.49
CA ALA A 254 24.82 -4.08 18.24
C ALA A 254 24.32 -3.01 17.25
N ASP A 255 23.12 -2.45 17.46
CA ASP A 255 22.50 -1.49 16.55
C ASP A 255 22.97 -0.06 16.79
N ASN A 256 23.98 0.17 17.64
CA ASN A 256 24.45 1.53 17.91
C ASN A 256 24.94 2.21 16.62
N GLY A 257 24.36 3.35 16.30
CA GLY A 257 24.61 4.10 15.07
C GLY A 257 23.89 3.55 13.82
N SER A 258 23.09 2.50 13.93
CA SER A 258 22.29 1.95 12.82
C SER A 258 21.11 2.87 12.45
N SER A 259 20.58 2.64 11.25
CA SER A 259 19.42 3.34 10.69
C SER A 259 18.31 2.36 10.34
N TYR A 260 17.06 2.75 10.60
CA TYR A 260 15.85 2.03 10.21
C TYR A 260 15.06 2.91 9.26
N PHE A 261 14.90 2.45 8.02
CA PHE A 261 14.25 3.21 6.96
C PHE A 261 12.92 2.57 6.57
N PHE A 262 11.84 3.31 6.79
CA PHE A 262 10.49 2.95 6.42
C PHE A 262 10.06 3.79 5.22
N PRO A 263 9.92 3.18 4.03
CA PRO A 263 9.65 3.91 2.80
C PRO A 263 8.22 4.44 2.73
N ALA A 264 7.98 5.34 1.77
CA ALA A 264 6.66 5.88 1.49
C ALA A 264 5.60 4.81 1.25
N GLY A 265 4.50 4.96 1.99
CA GLY A 265 3.40 4.03 2.01
C GLY A 265 3.50 2.93 3.06
N TYR A 266 4.64 2.75 3.76
CA TYR A 266 4.78 1.73 4.79
C TYR A 266 4.07 2.11 6.09
N HIS A 267 2.87 1.55 6.32
CA HIS A 267 2.01 1.95 7.45
C HIS A 267 2.05 1.00 8.67
N LYS A 268 3.00 0.06 8.72
CA LYS A 268 3.11 -0.97 9.79
C LYS A 268 4.46 -0.93 10.55
N GLY A 269 5.25 0.13 10.42
CA GLY A 269 6.59 0.15 11.02
C GLY A 269 6.53 0.08 12.56
N LYS A 270 7.36 -0.76 13.17
CA LYS A 270 7.52 -0.79 14.64
C LYS A 270 8.98 -0.95 15.04
N ILE A 271 9.42 -0.14 16.00
CA ILE A 271 10.71 -0.29 16.68
C ILE A 271 10.43 -0.62 18.15
N ASN A 272 10.72 -1.84 18.58
CA ASN A 272 10.60 -2.26 19.96
C ASN A 272 11.90 -1.94 20.72
N ILE A 273 11.79 -1.22 21.82
CA ILE A 273 12.86 -0.98 22.78
C ILE A 273 12.73 -2.02 23.89
N PRO A 274 13.67 -2.97 24.03
CA PRO A 274 13.54 -4.00 25.05
C PRO A 274 13.86 -3.46 26.45
N ASP A 275 13.44 -4.19 27.48
CA ASP A 275 13.67 -3.83 28.89
C ASP A 275 15.14 -4.01 29.34
N ALA A 276 15.96 -4.65 28.50
CA ALA A 276 17.40 -4.76 28.74
C ALA A 276 18.06 -3.36 28.69
N PRO A 277 18.97 -3.03 29.63
CA PRO A 277 19.62 -1.72 29.66
C PRO A 277 20.57 -1.53 28.48
N PHE A 278 20.56 -0.32 27.90
CA PHE A 278 21.49 0.10 26.85
C PHE A 278 22.53 1.10 27.37
N PRO A 279 23.71 1.21 26.72
CA PRO A 279 24.71 2.21 27.10
C PRO A 279 24.20 3.64 26.93
N GLN A 280 24.60 4.53 27.84
CA GLN A 280 24.32 5.96 27.70
C GLN A 280 24.92 6.54 26.42
N GLY A 281 24.12 7.29 25.67
CA GLY A 281 24.49 7.84 24.37
C GLY A 281 24.35 6.85 23.20
N PHE A 282 23.90 5.61 23.45
CA PHE A 282 23.45 4.72 22.38
C PHE A 282 22.40 5.43 21.53
N SER A 283 22.49 5.32 20.21
CA SER A 283 21.48 5.93 19.36
C SER A 283 21.26 5.20 18.04
N VAL A 284 20.04 5.32 17.52
CA VAL A 284 19.65 4.87 16.17
C VAL A 284 18.92 5.98 15.44
N THR A 285 18.96 5.95 14.12
CA THR A 285 18.16 6.86 13.28
C THR A 285 16.93 6.14 12.77
N ILE A 286 15.75 6.74 12.90
CA ILE A 286 14.51 6.21 12.34
C ILE A 286 14.06 7.18 11.26
N SER A 287 13.92 6.71 10.02
CA SER A 287 13.48 7.50 8.88
C SER A 287 12.11 7.00 8.40
N ALA A 288 11.05 7.76 8.67
CA ALA A 288 9.72 7.50 8.15
C ALA A 288 9.41 8.51 7.03
N GLN A 289 9.36 8.07 5.77
CA GLN A 289 8.98 8.94 4.64
C GLN A 289 7.49 8.82 4.39
N ASN A 290 6.63 9.70 4.92
CA ASN A 290 5.17 9.56 4.77
C ASN A 290 4.67 8.16 5.16
N ALA A 291 5.33 7.59 6.17
CA ALA A 291 5.05 6.32 6.81
C ALA A 291 4.68 6.62 8.27
N SER A 292 3.98 5.69 8.92
CA SER A 292 3.71 5.76 10.35
C SER A 292 4.50 4.65 11.04
N VAL A 293 5.42 5.05 11.93
CA VAL A 293 6.29 4.11 12.65
C VAL A 293 6.05 4.25 14.15
N THR A 294 5.73 3.16 14.81
CA THR A 294 5.55 3.11 16.26
C THR A 294 6.87 2.77 16.94
N VAL A 295 7.34 3.62 17.86
CA VAL A 295 8.38 3.25 18.82
C VAL A 295 7.72 2.78 20.09
N HIS A 296 8.01 1.54 20.47
CA HIS A 296 7.30 0.80 21.49
C HIS A 296 8.24 0.43 22.65
N PRO A 297 7.98 0.90 23.87
CA PRO A 297 8.61 0.39 25.08
C PRO A 297 8.09 -1.03 25.39
N GLU A 298 8.98 -2.01 25.58
CA GLU A 298 8.57 -3.39 25.91
C GLU A 298 7.90 -3.51 27.29
N SER A 299 8.24 -2.62 28.23
CA SER A 299 7.72 -2.66 29.59
C SER A 299 7.53 -1.27 30.20
N ASN A 300 6.85 -1.22 31.34
CA ASN A 300 6.63 0.01 32.11
C ASN A 300 7.92 0.60 32.72
N ALA A 301 9.06 -0.09 32.62
CA ALA A 301 10.36 0.40 33.07
C ALA A 301 11.12 1.15 31.98
N VAL A 302 10.71 1.03 30.71
CA VAL A 302 11.32 1.72 29.58
C VAL A 302 10.52 2.99 29.30
N LEU A 303 11.19 4.14 29.35
CA LEU A 303 10.54 5.44 29.27
C LEU A 303 10.93 6.16 27.97
N LEU A 304 9.93 6.67 27.26
CA LEU A 304 10.11 7.54 26.10
C LEU A 304 9.83 9.00 26.48
N GLN A 305 10.81 9.86 26.26
CA GLN A 305 10.69 11.30 26.39
C GLN A 305 10.28 11.92 25.04
N PRO A 306 9.32 12.87 25.04
CA PRO A 306 8.87 13.51 23.83
C PRO A 306 9.94 14.45 23.23
N PRO A 307 9.83 14.78 21.93
CA PRO A 307 10.66 15.79 21.30
C PRO A 307 10.55 17.13 22.03
N GLY A 308 11.68 17.73 22.43
CA GLY A 308 11.72 19.00 23.18
C GLY A 308 11.92 18.85 24.69
N GLY A 309 11.99 17.62 25.22
CA GLY A 309 12.24 17.33 26.63
C GLY A 309 10.97 17.22 27.47
N GLY A 310 11.10 16.71 28.70
CA GLY A 310 9.97 16.47 29.62
C GLY A 310 10.10 15.15 30.38
N GLU A 311 9.06 14.82 31.15
CA GLU A 311 8.94 13.51 31.79
C GLU A 311 8.80 12.39 30.74
N GLY A 312 9.44 11.26 30.99
CA GLY A 312 9.33 10.08 30.14
C GLY A 312 8.16 9.20 30.54
N TYR A 313 7.45 8.65 29.57
CA TYR A 313 6.31 7.75 29.78
C TYR A 313 6.54 6.40 29.10
N PRO A 314 6.04 5.29 29.68
CA PRO A 314 6.08 3.98 29.05
C PRO A 314 4.91 3.82 28.06
N ALA A 315 4.86 4.70 27.07
CA ALA A 315 3.78 4.74 26.09
C ALA A 315 4.37 4.81 24.69
N ASP A 316 3.66 4.21 23.73
CA ASP A 316 4.03 4.24 22.32
C ASP A 316 4.16 5.68 21.82
N ALA A 317 5.19 5.91 21.01
CA ALA A 317 5.33 7.15 20.24
C ALA A 317 5.18 6.85 18.75
N VAL A 318 4.40 7.67 18.05
CA VAL A 318 4.25 7.55 16.60
C VAL A 318 5.13 8.60 15.91
N ILE A 319 5.97 8.14 15.01
CA ILE A 319 6.90 8.95 14.24
C ILE A 319 6.48 8.91 12.76
N ASN A 320 6.34 10.10 12.18
CA ASN A 320 5.98 10.29 10.77
C ASN A 320 7.06 11.04 9.97
N SER A 321 8.23 11.24 10.58
CA SER A 321 9.37 11.96 9.99
C SER A 321 10.69 11.27 10.37
N ALA A 322 11.82 11.80 9.90
CA ALA A 322 13.11 11.35 10.42
C ALA A 322 13.32 11.85 11.85
N VAL A 323 13.76 10.96 12.73
CA VAL A 323 14.15 11.26 14.13
C VAL A 323 15.37 10.46 14.54
N LYS A 324 16.03 10.89 15.61
CA LYS A 324 17.07 10.13 16.30
C LYS A 324 16.53 9.65 17.64
N LEU A 325 16.58 8.35 17.87
CA LEU A 325 16.25 7.75 19.16
C LEU A 325 17.53 7.57 19.96
N ILE A 326 17.62 8.18 21.15
CA ILE A 326 18.86 8.28 21.93
C ILE A 326 18.60 7.77 23.36
N GLN A 327 19.42 6.84 23.84
CA GLN A 327 19.41 6.43 25.24
C GLN A 327 20.08 7.54 26.07
N SER A 328 19.35 8.14 27.01
CA SER A 328 19.81 9.27 27.82
C SER A 328 19.94 8.95 29.31
N GLY A 329 19.17 8.00 29.83
CA GLY A 329 19.15 7.66 31.25
C GLY A 329 20.37 6.87 31.71
N ALA A 330 20.90 7.20 32.89
CA ALA A 330 21.98 6.41 33.50
C ALA A 330 21.56 4.97 33.85
N ASP A 331 20.26 4.70 33.90
CA ASP A 331 19.64 3.39 34.11
C ASP A 331 19.66 2.49 32.85
N GLY A 332 20.02 3.05 31.69
CA GLY A 332 19.97 2.35 30.41
C GLY A 332 18.56 2.19 29.81
N LYS A 333 17.53 2.82 30.41
CA LYS A 333 16.11 2.58 30.07
C LYS A 333 15.29 3.83 29.75
N THR A 334 15.83 5.02 29.96
CA THR A 334 15.21 6.27 29.51
C THR A 334 15.75 6.69 28.14
N TRP A 335 14.85 7.00 27.22
CA TRP A 335 15.15 7.32 25.83
C TRP A 335 14.52 8.65 25.40
N VAL A 336 15.19 9.36 24.50
CA VAL A 336 14.72 10.63 23.91
C VAL A 336 14.49 10.43 22.41
N ILE A 337 13.37 10.96 21.92
CA ILE A 337 13.09 11.12 20.50
C ILE A 337 13.52 12.55 20.12
N ALA A 338 14.56 12.68 19.31
CA ALA A 338 15.17 13.96 18.91
C ALA A 338 15.06 14.23 17.40
#